data_AF-A0A9Q0ZFK1-F1
#
_entry.id   AF-A0A9Q0ZFK1-F1
#
_cell.length_a   1.000
_cell.length_b   1.000
_cell.length_c   1.000
_cell.angle_alpha   90.00
_cell.angle_beta   90.00
_cell.angle_gamma   90.00
#
_symmetry.space_group_name_H-M   'P 1'
#
loop_
_entity.id
_entity.type
_entity.pdbx_description
1 polymer ?
#
loop_
_entity_poly.entity_id
_entity_poly.type
_entity_poly.pdbx_seq_one_letter_code
_entity_poly.pdbx_strand_id
1 'polypeptide(L)'
;MLSIITQNMGLLCSRQHRYNEADTEENAQAAEIERRIEQETKAEKHVQKLLLLGAGDSGKSTIFKQIKLLFQSGFDEAELKSYISVIHANVYQTIKVLHDGSKELAKNETGSLKYVISNENKDIGQKLSEIEGRLDHPSLTKELAQEIETLWRDAAIQETYARGNELQVPDCTPYFMENLQRLSDANYIPTKDDVLYARARTTGVVEIQFSPVGENKKSGEVYRLFDVGGQRNERRKWIHLFEGVTSVIFCAAISEYDQTLFEDENKNRMIETKELFEWVLKQPCFEKTSFMLFLNKFDIFEKKALKVPLNVCEWFKDYQPVLTGKQEIEHAYE
;
A
#
# COMPACT_ATOMS: atom_id res chain seq x y z
N MET A 1 49.70 -71.27 13.44
CA MET A 1 50.01 -70.88 14.84
C MET A 1 51.45 -70.37 14.86
N LEU A 2 51.81 -69.11 14.93
CA LEU A 2 51.16 -67.91 15.46
C LEU A 2 51.29 -66.76 14.44
N SER A 3 50.20 -66.48 13.75
CA SER A 3 49.91 -65.15 13.19
C SER A 3 48.74 -64.60 14.01
N ILE A 4 48.66 -63.27 14.14
CA ILE A 4 47.66 -62.52 14.91
C ILE A 4 48.06 -62.34 16.38
N ILE A 5 48.59 -61.15 16.75
CA ILE A 5 48.26 -60.43 18.01
C ILE A 5 48.90 -59.02 18.07
N THR A 6 49.97 -58.69 17.34
CA THR A 6 50.68 -57.40 17.53
C THR A 6 50.49 -56.35 16.42
N GLN A 7 49.33 -56.31 15.76
CA GLN A 7 49.05 -55.28 14.74
C GLN A 7 47.66 -54.62 14.85
N ASN A 8 47.04 -54.61 16.05
CA ASN A 8 45.72 -53.98 16.25
C ASN A 8 45.65 -52.93 17.38
N MET A 9 46.78 -52.50 17.94
CA MET A 9 46.80 -51.47 19.02
C MET A 9 47.07 -50.04 18.53
N GLY A 10 47.49 -49.85 17.27
CA GLY A 10 47.83 -48.52 16.72
C GLY A 10 46.72 -47.81 15.93
N LEU A 11 45.59 -48.47 15.65
CA LEU A 11 44.51 -47.95 14.81
C LEU A 11 43.22 -47.57 15.57
N LEU A 12 43.13 -47.92 16.86
CA LEU A 12 41.99 -47.56 17.71
C LEU A 12 42.14 -46.16 18.33
N CYS A 13 43.35 -45.75 18.74
CA CYS A 13 43.58 -44.42 19.32
C CYS A 13 43.41 -43.27 18.31
N SER A 14 43.77 -43.45 17.04
CA SER A 14 43.62 -42.39 16.02
C SER A 14 42.18 -42.20 15.53
N ARG A 15 41.37 -43.28 15.59
CA ARG A 15 39.93 -43.21 15.33
C ARG A 15 39.17 -42.56 16.48
N GLN A 16 39.50 -42.87 17.73
CA GLN A 16 38.91 -42.22 18.91
C GLN A 16 39.31 -40.74 19.03
N HIS A 17 40.55 -40.37 18.70
CA HIS A 17 40.95 -38.95 18.70
C HIS A 17 40.22 -38.13 17.64
N ARG A 18 40.07 -38.65 16.41
CA ARG A 18 39.31 -37.96 15.35
C ARG A 18 37.80 -37.90 15.61
N TYR A 19 37.23 -38.94 16.24
CA TYR A 19 35.84 -38.91 16.69
C TYR A 19 35.64 -37.88 17.82
N ASN A 20 36.53 -37.87 18.82
CA ASN A 20 36.45 -36.90 19.91
C ASN A 20 36.71 -35.46 19.44
N GLU A 21 37.62 -35.24 18.49
CA GLU A 21 37.88 -33.92 17.89
C GLU A 21 36.69 -33.44 17.06
N ALA A 22 36.10 -34.31 16.23
CA ALA A 22 34.88 -34.02 15.49
C ALA A 22 33.70 -33.74 16.44
N ASP A 23 33.53 -34.52 17.50
CA ASP A 23 32.51 -34.29 18.54
C ASP A 23 32.77 -32.98 19.29
N THR A 24 34.03 -32.60 19.55
CA THR A 24 34.33 -31.30 20.19
C THR A 24 34.13 -30.11 19.26
N GLU A 25 34.42 -30.25 17.96
CA GLU A 25 34.11 -29.22 16.96
C GLU A 25 32.60 -29.07 16.74
N GLU A 26 31.86 -30.18 16.69
CA GLU A 26 30.40 -30.20 16.56
C GLU A 26 29.74 -29.60 17.82
N ASN A 27 30.22 -29.93 19.02
CA ASN A 27 29.76 -29.32 20.26
C ASN A 27 30.11 -27.82 20.36
N ALA A 28 31.27 -27.40 19.86
CA ALA A 28 31.65 -25.98 19.81
C ALA A 28 30.78 -25.20 18.81
N GLN A 29 30.47 -25.80 17.65
CA GLN A 29 29.53 -25.22 16.68
C GLN A 29 28.11 -25.14 17.25
N ALA A 30 27.63 -26.19 17.92
CA ALA A 30 26.32 -26.20 18.57
C ALA A 30 26.23 -25.12 19.67
N ALA A 31 27.27 -24.97 20.50
CA ALA A 31 27.32 -23.93 21.53
C ALA A 31 27.36 -22.51 20.94
N GLU A 32 28.06 -22.29 19.83
CA GLU A 32 28.07 -21.00 19.14
C GLU A 32 26.71 -20.70 18.48
N ILE A 33 26.03 -21.71 17.91
CA ILE A 33 24.68 -21.56 17.38
C ILE A 33 23.71 -21.19 18.52
N GLU A 34 23.76 -21.91 19.65
CA GLU A 34 22.90 -21.63 20.81
C GLU A 34 23.15 -20.23 21.37
N ARG A 35 24.42 -19.80 21.46
CA ARG A 35 24.80 -18.43 21.87
C ARG A 35 24.22 -17.38 20.91
N ARG A 36 24.26 -17.62 19.59
CA ARG A 36 23.68 -16.72 18.59
C ARG A 36 22.17 -16.65 18.71
N ILE A 37 21.49 -17.79 18.84
CA ILE A 37 20.03 -17.86 19.05
C ILE A 37 19.64 -17.08 20.31
N GLU A 38 20.38 -17.24 21.41
CA GLU A 38 20.07 -16.53 22.66
C GLU A 38 20.28 -15.01 22.53
N GLN A 39 21.30 -14.59 21.79
CA GLN A 39 21.55 -13.17 21.49
C GLN A 39 20.47 -12.58 20.60
N GLU A 40 20.08 -13.29 19.53
CA GLU A 40 18.99 -12.87 18.64
C GLU A 40 17.66 -12.81 19.40
N THR A 41 17.35 -13.81 20.22
CA THR A 41 16.15 -13.83 21.07
C THR A 41 16.12 -12.65 22.04
N LYS A 42 17.27 -12.29 22.64
CA LYS A 42 17.39 -11.11 23.51
C LYS A 42 17.19 -9.81 22.73
N ALA A 43 17.73 -9.72 21.51
CA ALA A 43 17.53 -8.56 20.66
C ALA A 43 16.05 -8.41 20.24
N GLU A 44 15.40 -9.53 19.88
CA GLU A 44 13.99 -9.54 19.47
C GLU A 44 13.03 -9.10 20.59
N LYS A 45 13.37 -9.34 21.86
CA LYS A 45 12.55 -8.85 23.00
C LYS A 45 12.38 -7.34 23.03
N HIS A 46 13.31 -6.58 22.45
CA HIS A 46 13.26 -5.12 22.39
C HIS A 46 12.67 -4.59 21.07
N VAL A 47 12.32 -5.50 20.15
CA VAL A 47 11.72 -5.15 18.86
C VAL A 47 10.20 -5.06 18.99
N GLN A 48 9.66 -3.90 18.65
CA GLN A 48 8.21 -3.68 18.57
C GLN A 48 7.73 -3.93 17.14
N LYS A 49 6.91 -4.96 16.95
CA LYS A 49 6.36 -5.32 15.64
C LYS A 49 5.03 -4.60 15.42
N LEU A 50 4.97 -3.75 14.41
CA LEU A 50 3.80 -2.99 13.98
C LEU A 50 3.28 -3.54 12.65
N LEU A 51 2.00 -3.89 12.59
CA LEU A 51 1.39 -4.46 11.38
C LEU A 51 0.34 -3.50 10.81
N LEU A 52 0.51 -3.10 9.54
CA LEU A 52 -0.48 -2.29 8.82
C LEU A 52 -1.53 -3.21 8.19
N LEU A 53 -2.79 -3.10 8.62
CA LEU A 53 -3.92 -3.84 8.04
C LEU A 53 -4.99 -2.90 7.49
N GLY A 54 -5.86 -3.42 6.63
CA GLY A 54 -6.94 -2.66 6.00
C GLY A 54 -7.17 -3.05 4.54
N ALA A 55 -8.32 -2.65 4.00
CA ALA A 55 -8.73 -2.97 2.64
C ALA A 55 -7.76 -2.41 1.56
N GLY A 56 -7.93 -2.83 0.30
CA GLY A 56 -7.21 -2.23 -0.82
C GLY A 56 -7.38 -0.71 -0.83
N ASP A 57 -6.32 0.02 -1.20
CA ASP A 57 -6.32 1.49 -1.30
C ASP A 57 -6.69 2.29 -0.04
N SER A 58 -6.71 1.65 1.13
CA SER A 58 -6.98 2.35 2.40
C SER A 58 -5.86 3.29 2.88
N GLY A 59 -4.71 3.31 2.19
CA GLY A 59 -3.56 4.19 2.45
C GLY A 59 -2.46 3.61 3.34
N LYS A 60 -2.46 2.30 3.59
CA LYS A 60 -1.38 1.59 4.32
C LYS A 60 0.01 1.91 3.76
N SER A 61 0.21 1.70 2.46
CA SER A 61 1.49 1.96 1.81
C SER A 61 1.89 3.44 1.83
N THR A 62 0.93 4.36 1.90
CA THR A 62 1.22 5.79 2.08
C THR A 62 1.74 6.06 3.50
N ILE A 63 1.13 5.49 4.53
CA ILE A 63 1.62 5.57 5.92
C ILE A 63 3.01 4.93 6.04
N PHE A 64 3.22 3.77 5.39
CA PHE A 64 4.52 3.10 5.34
C PHE A 64 5.61 4.01 4.73
N LYS A 65 5.32 4.60 3.56
CA LYS A 65 6.22 5.56 2.90
C LYS A 65 6.51 6.78 3.77
N GLN A 66 5.50 7.32 4.47
CA GLN A 66 5.68 8.44 5.39
C GLN A 66 6.59 8.08 6.57
N ILE A 67 6.42 6.90 7.17
CA ILE A 67 7.29 6.43 8.26
C ILE A 67 8.73 6.26 7.77
N LYS A 68 8.93 5.72 6.56
CA LYS A 68 10.25 5.65 5.92
C LYS A 68 10.88 7.03 5.72
N LEU A 69 10.09 8.04 5.31
CA LEU A 69 10.56 9.41 5.17
C LEU A 69 10.95 10.07 6.50
N LEU A 70 10.18 9.83 7.56
CA LEU A 70 10.36 10.48 8.86
C LEU A 70 11.45 9.83 9.73
N PHE A 71 11.56 8.50 9.67
CA PHE A 71 12.36 7.72 10.63
C PHE A 71 13.50 6.91 9.99
N GLN A 72 13.65 6.94 8.67
CA GLN A 72 14.82 6.40 7.96
C GLN A 72 15.50 7.50 7.12
N SER A 73 16.35 7.12 6.17
CA SER A 73 16.98 8.02 5.21
C SER A 73 16.06 8.50 4.09
N GLY A 74 14.76 8.16 4.13
CA GLY A 74 13.83 8.40 3.03
C GLY A 74 14.10 7.54 1.80
N PHE A 75 13.91 8.11 0.61
CA PHE A 75 14.14 7.45 -0.68
C PHE A 75 15.44 7.94 -1.30
N ASP A 76 16.31 7.02 -1.72
CA ASP A 76 17.50 7.37 -2.50
C ASP A 76 17.15 7.61 -3.98
N GLU A 77 18.09 8.15 -4.76
CA GLU A 77 17.84 8.49 -6.16
C GLU A 77 17.49 7.28 -7.03
N ALA A 78 18.07 6.10 -6.73
CA ALA A 78 17.78 4.88 -7.49
C ALA A 78 16.35 4.40 -7.21
N GLU A 79 15.93 4.44 -5.95
CA GLU A 79 14.57 4.13 -5.53
C GLU A 79 13.58 5.13 -6.11
N LEU A 80 13.87 6.44 -6.05
CA LEU A 80 13.03 7.47 -6.69
C LEU A 80 12.86 7.18 -8.19
N LYS A 81 13.96 6.91 -8.91
CA LYS A 81 13.90 6.57 -10.34
C LYS A 81 13.09 5.31 -10.63
N SER A 82 13.06 4.34 -9.71
CA SER A 82 12.24 3.13 -9.87
C SER A 82 10.72 3.42 -9.90
N TYR A 83 10.28 4.56 -9.34
CA TYR A 83 8.88 4.99 -9.38
C TYR A 83 8.46 5.66 -10.68
N ILE A 84 9.38 6.01 -11.59
CA ILE A 84 9.05 6.72 -12.85
C ILE A 84 8.02 5.93 -13.66
N SER A 85 8.25 4.64 -13.86
CA SER A 85 7.35 3.78 -14.62
C SER A 85 5.98 3.63 -13.95
N VAL A 86 5.95 3.55 -12.61
CA VAL A 86 4.71 3.46 -11.82
C VAL A 86 3.90 4.74 -11.97
N ILE A 87 4.54 5.90 -11.86
CA ILE A 87 3.89 7.21 -11.98
C ILE A 87 3.33 7.41 -13.39
N HIS A 88 4.12 7.09 -14.42
CA HIS A 88 3.65 7.15 -15.81
C HIS A 88 2.46 6.21 -16.04
N ALA A 89 2.52 4.97 -15.53
CA ALA A 89 1.39 4.03 -15.59
C ALA A 89 0.14 4.57 -14.87
N ASN A 90 0.29 5.22 -13.72
CA ASN A 90 -0.83 5.84 -13.00
C ASN A 90 -1.49 6.96 -13.80
N VAL A 91 -0.71 7.77 -14.53
CA VAL A 91 -1.23 8.81 -15.43
C VAL A 91 -2.07 8.18 -16.55
N TYR A 92 -1.53 7.18 -17.26
CA TYR A 92 -2.26 6.51 -18.35
C TYR A 92 -3.51 5.79 -17.87
N GLN A 93 -3.42 5.07 -16.75
CA GLN A 93 -4.58 4.40 -16.15
C GLN A 93 -5.69 5.39 -15.83
N THR A 94 -5.32 6.54 -15.27
CA THR A 94 -6.29 7.57 -14.88
C THR A 94 -7.04 8.10 -16.09
N ILE A 95 -6.34 8.49 -17.15
CA ILE A 95 -6.99 9.06 -18.32
C ILE A 95 -7.85 8.02 -19.05
N LYS A 96 -7.43 6.76 -19.06
CA LYS A 96 -8.22 5.66 -19.62
C LYS A 96 -9.50 5.42 -18.84
N VAL A 97 -9.45 5.31 -17.51
CA VAL A 97 -10.66 5.14 -16.69
C VAL A 97 -11.68 6.24 -16.97
N LEU A 98 -11.22 7.48 -17.12
CA LEU A 98 -12.08 8.61 -17.46
C LEU A 98 -12.64 8.54 -18.88
N HIS A 99 -11.82 8.20 -19.87
CA HIS A 99 -12.27 8.06 -21.25
C HIS A 99 -13.28 6.92 -21.42
N ASP A 100 -12.99 5.75 -20.84
CA ASP A 100 -13.85 4.57 -20.94
C ASP A 100 -15.14 4.79 -20.15
N GLY A 101 -15.06 5.40 -18.96
CA GLY A 101 -16.23 5.82 -18.18
C GLY A 101 -17.09 6.84 -18.93
N SER A 102 -16.48 7.81 -19.62
CA SER A 102 -17.19 8.78 -20.46
C SER A 102 -17.97 8.09 -21.59
N LYS A 103 -17.36 7.09 -22.25
CA LYS A 103 -18.04 6.28 -23.27
C LYS A 103 -19.20 5.46 -22.71
N GLU A 104 -19.07 4.92 -21.50
CA GLU A 104 -20.12 4.14 -20.86
C GLU A 104 -21.30 5.02 -20.44
N LEU A 105 -21.02 6.15 -19.77
CA LEU A 105 -22.04 7.12 -19.38
C LEU A 105 -22.76 7.69 -20.60
N ALA A 106 -22.05 7.97 -21.70
CA ALA A 106 -22.66 8.44 -22.95
C ALA A 106 -23.62 7.41 -23.59
N LYS A 107 -23.49 6.11 -23.28
CA LYS A 107 -24.40 5.07 -23.80
C LYS A 107 -25.62 4.86 -22.90
N ASN A 108 -25.42 4.96 -21.60
CA ASN A 108 -26.39 4.47 -20.61
C ASN A 108 -27.22 5.59 -19.96
N GLU A 109 -26.77 6.85 -20.03
CA GLU A 109 -27.39 7.96 -19.29
C GLU A 109 -28.38 8.81 -20.09
N THR A 110 -29.35 9.34 -19.35
CA THR A 110 -30.30 10.33 -19.88
C THR A 110 -29.59 11.69 -19.95
N GLY A 111 -29.51 12.32 -21.13
CA GLY A 111 -28.67 13.52 -21.34
C GLY A 111 -27.21 13.21 -21.70
N SER A 112 -26.98 12.07 -22.35
CA SER A 112 -25.68 11.53 -22.75
C SER A 112 -24.74 12.47 -23.51
N LEU A 113 -25.26 13.49 -24.20
CA LEU A 113 -24.46 14.42 -25.00
C LEU A 113 -23.33 15.10 -24.20
N LYS A 114 -23.55 15.35 -22.90
CA LYS A 114 -22.52 15.99 -22.05
C LYS A 114 -21.33 15.09 -21.72
N TYR A 115 -21.47 13.78 -21.91
CA TYR A 115 -20.38 12.80 -21.75
C TYR A 115 -19.76 12.39 -23.10
N VAL A 116 -20.18 12.99 -24.22
CA VAL A 116 -19.59 12.70 -25.53
C VAL A 116 -18.36 13.57 -25.73
N ILE A 117 -17.19 12.94 -25.78
CA ILE A 117 -15.92 13.59 -26.09
C ILE A 117 -15.99 14.32 -27.44
N SER A 118 -15.39 15.50 -27.50
CA SER A 118 -15.40 16.35 -28.70
C SER A 118 -14.78 15.62 -29.90
N ASN A 119 -15.22 15.96 -31.11
CA ASN A 119 -14.73 15.29 -32.33
C ASN A 119 -13.22 15.45 -32.50
N GLU A 120 -12.66 16.57 -32.06
CA GLU A 120 -11.23 16.89 -32.11
C GLU A 120 -10.42 15.99 -31.17
N ASN A 121 -11.01 15.54 -30.06
CA ASN A 121 -10.34 14.76 -29.02
C ASN A 121 -10.61 13.26 -29.09
N LYS A 122 -11.52 12.81 -29.96
CA LYS A 122 -11.90 11.39 -30.10
C LYS A 122 -10.71 10.49 -30.43
N ASP A 123 -9.89 10.90 -31.39
CA ASP A 123 -8.72 10.11 -31.83
C ASP A 123 -7.65 10.06 -30.73
N ILE A 124 -7.47 11.16 -29.99
CA ILE A 124 -6.58 11.23 -28.82
C ILE A 124 -7.05 10.24 -27.75
N GLY A 125 -8.34 10.28 -27.39
CA GLY A 125 -8.92 9.37 -26.41
C GLY A 125 -8.76 7.90 -26.78
N GLN A 126 -9.03 7.56 -28.04
CA GLN A 126 -8.87 6.19 -28.53
C GLN A 126 -7.41 5.73 -28.47
N LYS A 127 -6.47 6.56 -28.96
CA LYS A 127 -5.04 6.28 -28.89
C LYS A 127 -4.56 6.05 -27.46
N LEU A 128 -4.95 6.92 -26.51
CA LEU A 128 -4.53 6.82 -25.12
C LEU A 128 -5.12 5.59 -24.40
N SER A 129 -6.38 5.23 -24.70
CA SER A 129 -7.03 4.03 -24.15
C SER A 129 -6.35 2.72 -24.59
N GLU A 130 -5.78 2.70 -25.81
CA GLU A 130 -5.02 1.55 -26.35
C GLU A 130 -3.63 1.38 -25.73
N ILE A 131 -3.04 2.43 -25.15
CA ILE A 131 -1.70 2.38 -24.55
C ILE A 131 -1.65 1.44 -23.34
N GLU A 132 -2.66 1.45 -22.48
CA GLU A 132 -2.74 0.58 -21.29
C GLU A 132 -2.91 -0.91 -21.65
N GLY A 133 -3.33 -1.23 -22.88
CA GLY A 133 -3.41 -2.62 -23.35
C GLY A 133 -2.04 -3.31 -23.50
N ARG A 134 -0.94 -2.58 -23.28
CA ARG A 134 0.43 -3.07 -23.40
C ARG A 134 0.99 -3.46 -22.03
N LEU A 135 1.77 -4.54 -22.00
CA LEU A 135 2.48 -4.98 -20.78
C LEU A 135 3.49 -3.92 -20.29
N ASP A 136 4.07 -3.16 -21.23
CA ASP A 136 4.99 -2.06 -20.95
C ASP A 136 4.37 -0.72 -21.38
N HIS A 137 4.19 0.17 -20.41
CA HIS A 137 3.74 1.53 -20.68
C HIS A 137 4.89 2.32 -21.33
N PRO A 138 4.64 3.09 -22.40
CA PRO A 138 5.63 3.99 -22.93
C PRO A 138 5.96 5.06 -21.89
N SER A 139 7.21 5.53 -21.88
CA SER A 139 7.57 6.71 -21.10
C SER A 139 6.68 7.90 -21.49
N LEU A 140 6.21 8.65 -20.49
CA LEU A 140 5.43 9.86 -20.71
C LEU A 140 6.31 10.91 -21.37
N THR A 141 6.14 11.12 -22.68
CA THR A 141 6.82 12.20 -23.42
C THR A 141 6.01 13.49 -23.34
N LYS A 142 6.63 14.62 -23.70
CA LYS A 142 5.94 15.93 -23.73
C LYS A 142 4.74 15.93 -24.66
N GLU A 143 4.84 15.23 -25.80
CA GLU A 143 3.75 15.10 -26.76
C GLU A 143 2.57 14.34 -26.16
N LEU A 144 2.83 13.20 -25.49
CA LEU A 144 1.79 12.42 -24.82
C LEU A 144 1.18 13.18 -23.63
N ALA A 145 2.00 13.90 -22.87
CA ALA A 145 1.51 14.76 -21.80
C ALA A 145 0.58 15.87 -22.32
N GLN A 146 0.92 16.49 -23.46
CA GLN A 146 0.07 17.49 -24.10
C GLN A 146 -1.26 16.90 -24.61
N GLU A 147 -1.23 15.69 -25.17
CA GLU A 147 -2.43 14.96 -25.59
C GLU A 147 -3.33 14.64 -24.39
N ILE A 148 -2.76 14.13 -23.29
CA ILE A 148 -3.49 13.85 -22.05
C ILE A 148 -4.07 15.13 -21.46
N GLU A 149 -3.30 16.22 -21.42
CA GLU A 149 -3.77 17.51 -20.93
C GLU A 149 -4.93 18.06 -21.78
N THR A 150 -4.86 17.89 -23.10
CA THR A 150 -5.93 18.29 -24.02
C THR A 150 -7.21 17.50 -23.75
N LEU A 151 -7.09 16.17 -23.58
CA LEU A 151 -8.21 15.31 -23.27
C LEU A 151 -8.78 15.58 -21.86
N TRP A 152 -7.92 15.82 -20.86
CA TRP A 152 -8.34 16.17 -19.50
C TRP A 152 -9.19 17.44 -19.47
N ARG A 153 -8.87 18.44 -20.31
CA ARG A 153 -9.63 19.69 -20.42
C ARG A 153 -10.97 19.54 -21.18
N ASP A 154 -11.22 18.41 -21.81
CA ASP A 154 -12.49 18.15 -22.49
C ASP A 154 -13.66 18.17 -21.49
N ALA A 155 -14.75 18.85 -21.84
CA ALA A 155 -15.91 18.99 -20.98
C ALA A 155 -16.52 17.62 -20.61
N ALA A 156 -16.51 16.66 -21.54
CA ALA A 156 -17.02 15.31 -21.27
C ALA A 156 -16.18 14.57 -20.25
N ILE A 157 -14.86 14.74 -20.28
CA ILE A 157 -13.94 14.14 -19.32
C ILE A 157 -14.11 14.80 -17.94
N GLN A 158 -14.29 16.12 -17.88
CA GLN A 158 -14.56 16.82 -16.62
C GLN A 158 -15.91 16.42 -16.00
N GLU A 159 -16.98 16.32 -16.80
CA GLU A 159 -18.28 15.83 -16.36
C GLU A 159 -18.21 14.37 -15.87
N THR A 160 -17.39 13.54 -16.53
CA THR A 160 -17.15 12.16 -16.12
C THR A 160 -16.37 12.09 -14.80
N TYR A 161 -15.33 12.92 -14.66
CA TYR A 161 -14.55 13.02 -13.42
C TYR A 161 -15.40 13.45 -12.22
N ALA A 162 -16.39 14.33 -12.45
CA ALA A 162 -17.34 14.72 -11.40
C ALA A 162 -18.19 13.55 -10.86
N ARG A 163 -18.34 12.47 -11.64
CA ARG A 163 -18.94 11.18 -11.23
C ARG A 163 -17.89 10.12 -10.91
N GLY A 164 -16.68 10.55 -10.59
CA GLY A 164 -15.55 9.66 -10.34
C GLY A 164 -15.75 8.68 -9.18
N ASN A 165 -16.76 8.87 -8.32
CA ASN A 165 -17.14 7.92 -7.27
C ASN A 165 -17.84 6.66 -7.80
N GLU A 166 -18.51 6.75 -8.96
CA GLU A 166 -19.13 5.62 -9.65
C GLU A 166 -18.11 4.85 -10.49
N LEU A 167 -16.94 5.44 -10.68
CA LEU A 167 -15.83 4.91 -11.44
C LEU A 167 -14.67 4.54 -10.49
N GLN A 168 -13.71 3.78 -10.99
CA GLN A 168 -12.52 3.42 -10.21
C GLN A 168 -11.40 4.48 -10.37
N VAL A 169 -11.77 5.76 -10.32
CA VAL A 169 -10.85 6.90 -10.51
C VAL A 169 -9.96 7.07 -9.27
N PRO A 170 -8.62 7.16 -9.43
CA PRO A 170 -7.72 7.39 -8.31
C PRO A 170 -7.90 8.76 -7.64
N ASP A 171 -7.77 8.80 -6.31
CA ASP A 171 -7.84 10.07 -5.56
C ASP A 171 -6.73 11.07 -5.94
N CYS A 172 -5.57 10.56 -6.39
CA CYS A 172 -4.41 11.37 -6.79
C CYS A 172 -4.52 11.96 -8.21
N THR A 173 -5.64 11.78 -8.90
CA THR A 173 -5.84 12.30 -10.26
C THR A 173 -5.51 13.80 -10.40
N PRO A 174 -6.02 14.73 -9.55
CA PRO A 174 -5.72 16.16 -9.69
C PRO A 174 -4.22 16.45 -9.63
N TYR A 175 -3.52 15.82 -8.67
CA TYR A 175 -2.08 16.00 -8.48
C TYR A 175 -1.30 15.66 -9.75
N PHE A 176 -1.56 14.51 -10.36
CA PHE A 176 -0.86 14.11 -11.57
C PHE A 176 -1.24 14.97 -12.79
N MET A 177 -2.51 15.33 -12.94
CA MET A 177 -2.96 16.17 -14.06
C MET A 177 -2.34 17.58 -14.00
N GLU A 178 -2.21 18.16 -12.81
CA GLU A 178 -1.57 19.46 -12.60
C GLU A 178 -0.05 19.43 -12.85
N ASN A 179 0.58 18.26 -12.74
CA ASN A 179 2.03 18.10 -12.84
C ASN A 179 2.50 17.46 -14.16
N LEU A 180 1.61 17.16 -15.12
CA LEU A 180 1.92 16.42 -16.36
C LEU A 180 3.20 16.88 -17.06
N GLN A 181 3.39 18.20 -17.20
CA GLN A 181 4.55 18.76 -17.89
C GLN A 181 5.86 18.37 -17.21
N ARG A 182 5.93 18.49 -15.86
CA ARG A 182 7.10 18.09 -15.06
C ARG A 182 7.33 16.58 -15.11
N LEU A 183 6.25 15.78 -15.06
CA LEU A 183 6.32 14.32 -15.11
C LEU A 183 6.82 13.79 -16.47
N SER A 184 6.71 14.61 -17.52
CA SER A 184 7.08 14.28 -18.90
C SER A 184 8.48 14.75 -19.32
N ASP A 185 9.21 15.43 -18.42
CA ASP A 185 10.56 15.89 -18.72
C ASP A 185 11.54 14.72 -18.88
N ALA A 186 12.43 14.79 -19.87
CA ALA A 186 13.39 13.72 -20.17
C ALA A 186 14.37 13.43 -19.01
N ASN A 187 14.63 14.42 -18.15
CA ASN A 187 15.49 14.31 -16.97
C ASN A 187 14.67 14.26 -15.66
N TYR A 188 13.39 13.89 -15.75
CA TYR A 188 12.51 13.83 -14.59
C TYR A 188 13.05 12.86 -13.52
N ILE A 189 13.17 13.36 -12.30
CA ILE A 189 13.42 12.57 -11.09
C ILE A 189 12.21 12.77 -10.17
N PRO A 190 11.53 11.69 -9.75
CA PRO A 190 10.40 11.81 -8.84
C PRO A 190 10.75 12.51 -7.53
N THR A 191 9.84 13.38 -7.11
CA THR A 191 9.86 13.99 -5.78
C THR A 191 9.31 13.00 -4.75
N LYS A 192 9.51 13.31 -3.47
CA LYS A 192 8.91 12.53 -2.37
C LYS A 192 7.38 12.53 -2.46
N ASP A 193 6.77 13.64 -2.86
CA ASP A 193 5.33 13.74 -3.03
C ASP A 193 4.84 12.88 -4.18
N ASP A 194 5.55 12.84 -5.32
CA ASP A 194 5.22 11.95 -6.43
C ASP A 194 5.18 10.49 -5.96
N VAL A 195 6.16 10.08 -5.15
CA VAL A 195 6.21 8.73 -4.58
C VAL A 195 5.07 8.48 -3.60
N LEU A 196 4.66 9.47 -2.80
CA LEU A 196 3.53 9.35 -1.87
C LEU A 196 2.20 9.20 -2.60
N TYR A 197 2.00 9.94 -3.70
CA TYR A 197 0.80 9.85 -4.55
C TYR A 197 0.80 8.66 -5.51
N ALA A 198 1.97 8.09 -5.83
CA ALA A 198 2.09 6.92 -6.69
C ALA A 198 1.40 5.69 -6.10
N ARG A 199 0.45 5.14 -6.86
CA ARG A 199 -0.30 3.94 -6.55
C ARG A 199 0.38 2.73 -7.20
N ALA A 200 1.06 1.95 -6.38
CA ALA A 200 1.56 0.63 -6.73
C ALA A 200 0.75 -0.41 -5.97
N ARG A 201 0.32 -1.48 -6.65
CA ARG A 201 -0.31 -2.62 -5.99
C ARG A 201 0.74 -3.34 -5.16
N THR A 202 0.64 -3.26 -3.83
CA THR A 202 1.51 -4.02 -2.92
C THR A 202 1.22 -5.50 -3.05
N THR A 203 2.23 -6.26 -3.47
CA THR A 203 2.20 -7.73 -3.52
C THR A 203 3.16 -8.29 -2.49
N GLY A 204 2.70 -9.25 -1.69
CA GLY A 204 3.51 -9.82 -0.61
C GLY A 204 3.60 -8.92 0.61
N VAL A 205 4.76 -8.95 1.27
CA VAL A 205 5.05 -8.27 2.53
C VAL A 205 6.29 -7.41 2.33
N VAL A 206 6.19 -6.15 2.75
CA VAL A 206 7.33 -5.21 2.77
C VAL A 206 7.58 -4.82 4.21
N GLU A 207 8.84 -4.85 4.64
CA GLU A 207 9.26 -4.52 6.00
C GLU A 207 10.23 -3.34 5.99
N ILE A 208 10.09 -2.44 6.96
CA ILE A 208 11.14 -1.51 7.35
C ILE A 208 11.44 -1.61 8.83
N GLN A 209 12.70 -1.36 9.19
CA GLN A 209 13.14 -1.25 10.56
C GLN A 209 13.57 0.19 10.86
N PHE A 210 13.06 0.77 11.93
CA PHE A 210 13.43 2.12 12.35
C PHE A 210 13.53 2.21 13.88
N SER A 211 14.18 3.26 14.37
CA SER A 211 14.25 3.54 15.81
C SER A 211 13.51 4.83 16.10
N PRO A 212 12.83 4.95 17.25
CA PRO A 212 12.11 6.17 17.60
C PRO A 212 13.08 7.35 17.71
N VAL A 213 12.62 8.52 17.25
CA VAL A 213 13.33 9.80 17.27
C VAL A 213 12.64 10.72 18.26
N GLY A 214 13.39 11.43 19.11
CA GLY A 214 12.84 12.39 20.09
C GLY A 214 13.34 12.20 21.53
N GLU A 215 12.90 13.07 22.44
CA GLU A 215 13.39 13.19 23.83
C GLU A 215 12.97 12.02 24.74
N ASN A 216 11.87 11.33 24.44
CA ASN A 216 11.35 10.19 25.21
C ASN A 216 11.95 8.83 24.78
N LYS A 217 13.12 8.84 24.13
CA LYS A 217 13.75 7.62 23.61
C LYS A 217 14.22 6.71 24.74
N LYS A 218 13.62 5.52 24.84
CA LYS A 218 14.25 4.41 25.57
C LYS A 218 15.40 3.87 24.71
N SER A 219 16.61 3.90 25.26
CA SER A 219 17.81 3.42 24.58
C SER A 219 17.62 1.96 24.13
N GLY A 220 17.76 1.70 22.83
CA GLY A 220 17.74 0.35 22.25
C GLY A 220 16.38 -0.13 21.71
N GLU A 221 15.31 0.67 21.77
CA GLU A 221 14.04 0.30 21.14
C GLU A 221 14.13 0.34 19.60
N VAL A 222 13.63 -0.71 18.98
CA VAL A 222 13.60 -0.88 17.52
C VAL A 222 12.18 -1.22 17.12
N TYR A 223 11.66 -0.55 16.09
CA TYR A 223 10.36 -0.84 15.50
C TYR A 223 10.56 -1.55 14.17
N ARG A 224 9.74 -2.56 13.92
CA ARG A 224 9.58 -3.20 12.60
C ARG A 224 8.16 -2.95 12.15
N LEU A 225 8.01 -2.26 11.01
CA LEU A 225 6.72 -2.00 10.40
C LEU A 225 6.57 -2.89 9.17
N PHE A 226 5.44 -3.58 9.11
CA PHE A 226 5.08 -4.46 8.01
C PHE A 226 3.91 -3.86 7.21
N ASP A 227 4.12 -3.60 5.92
CA ASP A 227 3.05 -3.31 4.95
C ASP A 227 2.69 -4.57 4.17
N VAL A 228 1.38 -4.81 4.03
CA VAL A 228 0.84 -5.97 3.32
C VAL A 228 -0.24 -5.56 2.34
N GLY A 229 -0.35 -6.33 1.25
CA GLY A 229 -1.42 -6.15 0.27
C GLY A 229 -2.82 -6.22 0.92
N GLY A 230 -3.64 -5.20 0.66
CA GLY A 230 -5.00 -5.09 1.21
C GLY A 230 -6.11 -5.74 0.37
N GLN A 231 -5.81 -6.06 -0.88
CA GLN A 231 -6.74 -6.69 -1.82
C GLN A 231 -7.09 -8.10 -1.37
N ARG A 232 -8.30 -8.57 -1.68
CA ARG A 232 -8.83 -9.85 -1.15
C ARG A 232 -7.90 -11.06 -1.42
N ASN A 233 -7.25 -11.10 -2.58
CA ASN A 233 -6.31 -12.15 -2.97
C ASN A 233 -4.97 -12.13 -2.21
N GLU A 234 -4.59 -11.01 -1.61
CA GLU A 234 -3.36 -10.85 -0.84
C GLU A 234 -3.55 -11.19 0.66
N ARG A 235 -4.78 -11.10 1.18
CA ARG A 235 -5.08 -11.27 2.62
C ARG A 235 -4.72 -12.63 3.18
N ARG A 236 -4.68 -13.68 2.36
CA ARG A 236 -4.21 -15.01 2.77
C ARG A 236 -2.78 -15.01 3.33
N LYS A 237 -1.96 -14.03 2.96
CA LYS A 237 -0.57 -13.89 3.41
C LYS A 237 -0.45 -13.24 4.79
N TRP A 238 -1.52 -12.59 5.28
CA TRP A 238 -1.48 -11.84 6.54
C TRP A 238 -1.20 -12.73 7.75
N ILE A 239 -1.73 -13.95 7.76
CA ILE A 239 -1.60 -14.88 8.89
C ILE A 239 -0.14 -15.20 9.25
N HIS A 240 0.77 -15.12 8.28
CA HIS A 240 2.20 -15.34 8.49
C HIS A 240 2.88 -14.24 9.31
N LEU A 241 2.22 -13.11 9.51
CA LEU A 241 2.74 -11.96 10.24
C LEU A 241 2.07 -11.72 11.58
N PHE A 242 1.05 -12.50 11.94
CA PHE A 242 0.25 -12.25 13.14
C PHE A 242 0.97 -12.60 14.43
N GLU A 243 1.95 -13.51 14.38
CA GLU A 243 2.66 -13.95 15.57
C GLU A 243 3.63 -12.88 16.10
N GLY A 244 3.50 -12.58 17.40
CA GLY A 244 4.39 -11.64 18.09
C GLY A 244 4.20 -10.18 17.68
N VAL A 245 3.06 -9.81 17.10
CA VAL A 245 2.72 -8.41 16.80
C VAL A 245 2.42 -7.64 18.08
N THR A 246 3.18 -6.58 18.32
CA THR A 246 2.93 -5.66 19.43
C THR A 246 1.66 -4.85 19.21
N SER A 247 1.49 -4.30 18.00
CA SER A 247 0.33 -3.47 17.68
C SER A 247 -0.09 -3.58 16.22
N VAL A 248 -1.39 -3.52 16.00
CA VAL A 248 -2.00 -3.43 14.67
C VAL A 248 -2.44 -2.00 14.43
N ILE A 249 -2.04 -1.43 13.30
CA ILE A 249 -2.57 -0.17 12.78
C ILE A 249 -3.52 -0.53 11.65
N PHE A 250 -4.82 -0.41 11.91
CA PHE A 250 -5.86 -0.67 10.93
C PHE A 250 -6.21 0.64 10.20
N CYS A 251 -6.00 0.67 8.89
CA CYS A 251 -6.26 1.84 8.05
C CYS A 251 -7.61 1.69 7.35
N ALA A 252 -8.52 2.62 7.62
CA ALA A 252 -9.85 2.72 7.01
C ALA A 252 -9.94 4.01 6.19
N ALA A 253 -10.14 3.91 4.87
CA ALA A 253 -10.37 5.09 4.04
C ALA A 253 -11.83 5.54 4.16
N ILE A 254 -12.07 6.54 5.00
CA ILE A 254 -13.43 6.98 5.32
C ILE A 254 -14.12 7.71 4.17
N SER A 255 -13.36 8.18 3.17
CA SER A 255 -13.91 8.83 1.97
C SER A 255 -14.59 7.85 1.00
N GLU A 256 -14.49 6.54 1.21
CA GLU A 256 -14.95 5.50 0.26
C GLU A 256 -16.40 5.01 0.54
N TYR A 257 -17.16 5.74 1.35
CA TYR A 257 -18.53 5.37 1.75
C TYR A 257 -19.53 5.34 0.58
N ASP A 258 -19.25 6.03 -0.52
CA ASP A 258 -20.08 6.11 -1.73
C ASP A 258 -19.49 5.33 -2.91
N GLN A 259 -18.50 4.47 -2.67
CA GLN A 259 -17.77 3.71 -3.70
C GLN A 259 -17.97 2.20 -3.55
N THR A 260 -17.84 1.49 -4.67
CA THR A 260 -17.84 0.02 -4.73
C THR A 260 -16.42 -0.53 -4.89
N LEU A 261 -16.21 -1.78 -4.47
CA LEU A 261 -14.91 -2.43 -4.58
C LEU A 261 -14.51 -2.62 -6.03
N PHE A 262 -13.20 -2.54 -6.29
CA PHE A 262 -12.66 -2.92 -7.58
C PHE A 262 -12.88 -4.41 -7.88
N GLU A 263 -12.81 -5.26 -6.85
CA GLU A 263 -13.00 -6.71 -7.01
C GLU A 263 -14.48 -7.16 -7.06
N ASP A 264 -15.42 -6.29 -6.70
CA ASP A 264 -16.84 -6.63 -6.56
C ASP A 264 -17.72 -5.36 -6.63
N GLU A 265 -18.31 -5.11 -7.80
CA GLU A 265 -19.13 -3.92 -8.07
C GLU A 265 -20.41 -3.85 -7.23
N ASN A 266 -20.83 -4.96 -6.61
CA ASN A 266 -22.03 -4.98 -5.75
C ASN A 266 -21.71 -4.71 -4.27
N LYS A 267 -20.42 -4.64 -3.91
CA LYS A 267 -19.99 -4.46 -2.53
C LYS A 267 -19.45 -3.05 -2.30
N ASN A 268 -20.12 -2.31 -1.43
CA ASN A 268 -19.63 -1.00 -0.97
C ASN A 268 -18.31 -1.13 -0.18
N ARG A 269 -17.35 -0.24 -0.44
CA ARG A 269 -16.00 -0.29 0.15
C ARG A 269 -15.98 -0.06 1.66
N MET A 270 -16.88 0.79 2.18
CA MET A 270 -16.95 1.03 3.61
C MET A 270 -17.54 -0.15 4.37
N ILE A 271 -18.52 -0.84 3.77
CA ILE A 271 -19.05 -2.11 4.31
C ILE A 271 -17.95 -3.18 4.35
N GLU A 272 -17.18 -3.33 3.27
CA GLU A 272 -16.03 -4.25 3.25
C GLU A 272 -15.02 -3.89 4.35
N THR A 273 -14.72 -2.61 4.53
CA THR A 273 -13.79 -2.14 5.56
C THR A 273 -14.29 -2.48 6.96
N LYS A 274 -15.59 -2.31 7.23
CA LYS A 274 -16.24 -2.70 8.49
C LYS A 274 -16.10 -4.20 8.75
N GLU A 275 -16.53 -5.02 7.79
CA GLU A 275 -16.49 -6.48 7.91
C GLU A 275 -15.07 -7.00 8.10
N LEU A 276 -14.11 -6.41 7.37
CA LEU A 276 -12.70 -6.73 7.51
C LEU A 276 -12.17 -6.34 8.90
N PHE A 277 -12.53 -5.18 9.42
CA PHE A 277 -12.13 -4.75 10.76
C PHE A 277 -12.70 -5.68 11.83
N GLU A 278 -13.99 -6.01 11.76
CA GLU A 278 -14.62 -6.97 12.66
C GLU A 278 -13.96 -8.35 12.59
N TRP A 279 -13.58 -8.81 11.40
CA TRP A 279 -12.87 -10.07 11.23
C TRP A 279 -11.47 -10.03 11.86
N VAL A 280 -10.72 -8.94 11.67
CA VAL A 280 -9.39 -8.77 12.27
C VAL A 280 -9.49 -8.78 13.80
N LEU A 281 -10.46 -8.07 14.39
CA LEU A 281 -10.64 -8.02 15.84
C LEU A 281 -11.00 -9.38 16.46
N LYS A 282 -11.58 -10.30 15.68
CA LYS A 282 -11.94 -11.65 16.12
C LYS A 282 -10.79 -12.65 16.03
N GLN A 283 -9.60 -12.26 15.55
CA GLN A 283 -8.48 -13.18 15.43
C GLN A 283 -7.88 -13.50 16.81
N PRO A 284 -7.77 -14.78 17.22
CA PRO A 284 -7.28 -15.16 18.54
C PRO A 284 -5.86 -14.68 18.85
N CYS A 285 -5.00 -14.61 17.83
CA CYS A 285 -3.61 -14.13 17.95
C CYS A 285 -3.51 -12.64 18.35
N PHE A 286 -4.59 -11.87 18.25
CA PHE A 286 -4.61 -10.46 18.60
C PHE A 286 -5.29 -10.16 19.95
N GLU A 287 -5.63 -11.17 20.74
CA GLU A 287 -6.32 -11.01 22.04
C GLU A 287 -5.60 -10.03 22.99
N LYS A 288 -4.26 -9.98 22.94
CA LYS A 288 -3.42 -9.09 23.76
C LYS A 288 -2.72 -7.99 22.96
N THR A 289 -3.04 -7.85 21.68
CA THR A 289 -2.41 -6.89 20.78
C THR A 289 -3.10 -5.54 20.88
N SER A 290 -2.33 -4.46 20.90
CA SER A 290 -2.90 -3.11 20.89
C SER A 290 -3.41 -2.74 19.48
N PHE A 291 -4.57 -2.10 19.40
CA PHE A 291 -5.16 -1.67 18.14
C PHE A 291 -5.19 -0.15 18.01
N MET A 292 -4.73 0.35 16.87
CA MET A 292 -4.85 1.74 16.45
C MET A 292 -5.70 1.78 15.18
N LEU A 293 -6.81 2.53 15.21
CA LEU A 293 -7.67 2.73 14.05
C LEU A 293 -7.35 4.08 13.41
N PHE A 294 -6.87 4.05 12.16
CA PHE A 294 -6.57 5.26 11.39
C PHE A 294 -7.72 5.51 10.41
N LEU A 295 -8.44 6.60 10.63
CA LEU A 295 -9.47 7.12 9.73
C LEU A 295 -8.80 7.98 8.67
N ASN A 296 -8.39 7.34 7.58
CA ASN A 296 -7.58 7.94 6.53
C ASN A 296 -8.44 8.60 5.43
N LYS A 297 -7.81 9.47 4.63
CA LYS A 297 -8.45 10.27 3.56
C LYS A 297 -9.52 11.23 4.10
N PHE A 298 -9.28 11.77 5.30
CA PHE A 298 -10.18 12.71 5.95
C PHE A 298 -10.39 13.99 5.13
N ASP A 299 -9.33 14.49 4.48
CA ASP A 299 -9.34 15.64 3.58
C ASP A 299 -10.30 15.45 2.38
N ILE A 300 -10.37 14.23 1.84
CA ILE A 300 -11.31 13.88 0.76
C ILE A 300 -12.71 13.72 1.32
N PHE A 301 -12.83 13.05 2.48
CA PHE A 301 -14.11 12.84 3.15
C PHE A 301 -14.80 14.17 3.48
N GLU A 302 -14.08 15.13 4.05
CA GLU A 302 -14.57 16.47 4.39
C GLU A 302 -15.23 17.15 3.18
N LYS A 303 -14.54 17.18 2.03
CA LYS A 303 -15.07 17.78 0.80
C LYS A 303 -16.26 17.01 0.23
N LYS A 304 -16.24 15.68 0.36
CA LYS A 304 -17.24 14.78 -0.22
C LYS A 304 -18.54 14.77 0.60
N ALA A 305 -18.46 14.75 1.92
CA ALA A 305 -19.61 14.74 2.83
C ALA A 305 -20.53 15.96 2.67
N LEU A 306 -20.00 17.07 2.14
CA LEU A 306 -20.80 18.25 1.78
C LEU A 306 -21.65 18.06 0.51
N LYS A 307 -21.31 17.09 -0.34
CA LYS A 307 -21.93 16.87 -1.66
C LYS A 307 -22.75 15.58 -1.73
N VAL A 308 -22.26 14.53 -1.08
CA VAL A 308 -22.88 13.20 -1.08
C VAL A 308 -23.31 12.86 0.36
N PRO A 309 -24.59 12.58 0.60
CA PRO A 309 -25.06 12.24 1.95
C PRO A 309 -24.53 10.88 2.39
N LEU A 310 -24.16 10.72 3.67
CA LEU A 310 -23.62 9.46 4.20
C LEU A 310 -24.60 8.28 4.06
N ASN A 311 -25.91 8.56 4.05
CA ASN A 311 -26.97 7.56 3.95
C ASN A 311 -26.96 6.75 2.64
N VAL A 312 -26.16 7.14 1.64
CA VAL A 312 -25.91 6.30 0.45
C VAL A 312 -25.21 5.00 0.82
N CYS A 313 -24.41 5.00 1.88
CA CYS A 313 -23.82 3.79 2.43
C CYS A 313 -24.86 3.09 3.30
N GLU A 314 -25.03 1.78 3.09
CA GLU A 314 -25.96 0.99 3.89
C GLU A 314 -25.69 1.07 5.40
N TRP A 315 -24.42 1.18 5.80
CA TRP A 315 -24.04 1.25 7.20
C TRP A 315 -24.55 2.52 7.90
N PHE A 316 -24.76 3.59 7.14
CA PHE A 316 -25.15 4.91 7.68
C PHE A 316 -26.57 5.29 7.26
N LYS A 317 -27.42 4.31 6.92
CA LYS A 317 -28.82 4.56 6.49
C LYS A 317 -29.62 5.36 7.52
N ASP A 318 -29.39 5.12 8.80
CA ASP A 318 -30.06 5.76 9.93
C ASP A 318 -29.35 7.01 10.45
N TYR A 319 -28.18 7.37 9.89
CA TYR A 319 -27.46 8.58 10.26
C TYR A 319 -28.32 9.81 9.98
N GLN A 320 -28.54 10.62 11.01
CA GLN A 320 -29.20 11.92 10.88
C GLN A 320 -28.13 13.00 11.01
N PRO A 321 -27.91 13.84 9.98
CA PRO A 321 -27.02 14.97 10.12
C PRO A 321 -27.54 15.87 11.23
N VAL A 322 -26.68 16.23 12.18
CA VAL A 322 -27.06 17.18 13.23
C VAL A 322 -27.38 18.51 12.55
N LEU A 323 -28.66 18.90 12.57
CA LEU A 323 -29.13 20.21 12.09
C LEU A 323 -28.61 21.30 13.02
N THR A 324 -27.37 21.72 12.82
CA THR A 324 -26.83 22.95 13.39
C THR A 324 -26.00 23.65 12.34
N GLY A 325 -26.33 24.91 12.07
CA GLY A 325 -25.64 25.76 11.10
C GLY A 325 -24.14 25.69 11.33
N LYS A 326 -23.41 25.50 10.23
CA LYS A 326 -21.97 25.19 10.19
C LYS A 326 -21.64 23.95 11.01
N GLN A 327 -21.47 22.82 10.31
CA GLN A 327 -20.46 21.85 10.73
C GLN A 327 -19.11 22.60 10.69
N GLU A 328 -18.77 23.29 11.78
CA GLU A 328 -17.39 23.63 12.03
C GLU A 328 -16.70 22.30 12.26
N ILE A 329 -16.00 21.83 11.23
CA ILE A 329 -15.03 20.76 11.37
C ILE A 329 -13.95 21.37 12.24
N GLU A 330 -14.01 21.12 13.55
CA GLU A 330 -12.89 21.38 14.43
C GLU A 330 -11.70 20.62 13.83
N HIS A 331 -10.73 21.36 13.30
CA HIS A 331 -9.48 20.78 12.86
C HIS A 331 -8.86 20.10 14.08
N ALA A 332 -8.85 18.77 14.07
CA ALA A 332 -8.30 17.95 15.17
C ALA A 332 -6.76 18.06 15.31
N TYR A 333 -6.15 19.08 14.70
CA TYR A 333 -4.72 19.34 14.67
C TYR A 333 -4.48 20.83 14.99
N GLU A 334 -4.72 21.22 16.24
CA GLU A 334 -4.05 22.36 16.87
C GLU A 334 -3.01 21.87 17.88
#